data_AF-A0A835XV49-F1
#
_entry.id   AF-A0A835XV49-F1
#
_cell.length_a   1.000
_cell.length_b   1.000
_cell.length_c   1.000
_cell.angle_alpha   90.00
_cell.angle_beta   90.00
_cell.angle_gamma   90.00
#
_symmetry.space_group_name_H-M   'P 1'
#
loop_
_entity.id
_entity.type
_entity.pdbx_description
1 polymer ?
#
loop_
_entity_poly.entity_id
_entity_poly.type
_entity_poly.pdbx_seq_one_letter_code
_entity_poly.pdbx_strand_id
1 'polypeptide(L)'
;MLLHVVLLFLALDRALARVPGDVTTTQSQVLPTGNRTKLWHCRDDLPGCCPKLLKQVFFLHIEKTGGTATRRAMRSALAEVRPRLGGGGAPCAYLEHTAYDCHPAMDRPQQPECNWRNRAYYRDWVTPGRHFRGGRCSLTSAHHDHALFEAFPPGAKGRTLLAVNLREPVARTVSHYHMLRRFNATGDASAAEYGVRNPRGQSRTRNKQARMLAGDFCCVNGTAMPYDDPGILDRAAKRLDRYCVVGLMERLDESLAYLRFVLGLPPLQPPSTATPTGGPTTPTVNDSAAAAFVIEGAPGQRRRAALELNRQRGEGGEARGEGEGNGEQGTALQAQPAKAVSDEVAAAAAVAASGGGGAAAQGRRKAAAAPHEGGADARHNYGPLDPADAQALADANQLDVQLYGMAVRRFEEQMAAMRAAGYPVAGGGGPVDLASSSGSSSKPHGGTR
;
A
#
# COMPACT_ATOMS: atom_id res chain seq x y z
N MET A 1 -19.91 43.24 -42.50
CA MET A 1 -19.81 42.37 -41.31
C MET A 1 -19.34 40.95 -41.63
N LEU A 2 -19.87 40.28 -42.67
CA LEU A 2 -19.48 38.88 -42.99
C LEU A 2 -17.96 38.68 -43.21
N LEU A 3 -17.29 39.63 -43.87
CA LEU A 3 -15.85 39.56 -44.13
C LEU A 3 -15.01 39.66 -42.84
N HIS A 4 -15.48 40.39 -41.83
CA HIS A 4 -14.79 40.49 -40.54
C HIS A 4 -14.95 39.22 -39.71
N VAL A 5 -16.09 38.53 -39.81
CA VAL A 5 -16.31 37.23 -39.14
C VAL A 5 -15.41 36.16 -39.77
N VAL A 6 -15.30 36.11 -41.09
CA VAL A 6 -14.43 35.15 -41.79
C VAL A 6 -12.95 35.39 -41.46
N LEU A 7 -12.51 36.65 -41.38
CA LEU A 7 -11.13 36.97 -40.98
C LEU A 7 -10.86 36.65 -39.50
N LEU A 8 -11.85 36.79 -38.61
CA LEU A 8 -11.73 36.39 -37.22
C LEU A 8 -11.60 34.87 -37.07
N PHE A 9 -12.38 34.09 -37.84
CA PHE A 9 -12.28 32.63 -37.87
C PHE A 9 -10.96 32.14 -38.43
N LEU A 10 -10.46 32.74 -39.53
CA LEU A 10 -9.15 32.38 -40.11
C LEU A 10 -7.96 32.80 -39.22
N ALA A 11 -8.10 33.87 -38.43
CA ALA A 11 -7.12 34.26 -37.43
C ALA A 11 -7.14 33.33 -36.20
N LEU A 12 -8.33 32.86 -35.79
CA LEU A 12 -8.48 31.87 -34.71
C LEU A 12 -7.91 30.50 -35.13
N ASP A 13 -8.14 30.08 -36.37
CA ASP A 13 -7.61 28.82 -36.92
C ASP A 13 -6.08 28.84 -37.03
N ARG A 14 -5.49 30.00 -37.41
CA ARG A 14 -4.03 30.18 -37.42
C ARG A 14 -3.41 30.31 -36.04
N ALA A 15 -4.18 30.78 -35.04
CA ALA A 15 -3.74 30.80 -33.64
C ALA A 15 -3.80 29.40 -33.00
N LEU A 16 -4.77 28.57 -33.39
CA LEU A 16 -4.89 27.18 -32.92
C LEU A 16 -3.95 26.21 -33.64
N ALA A 17 -3.58 26.49 -34.90
CA ALA A 17 -2.61 25.69 -35.66
C ALA A 17 -1.13 25.95 -35.27
N ARG A 18 -0.87 26.84 -34.30
CA ARG A 18 0.48 27.15 -33.77
C ARG A 18 0.64 26.78 -32.29
N VAL A 19 0.03 25.69 -31.86
CA VAL A 19 0.54 24.95 -30.71
C VAL A 19 1.44 23.85 -31.28
N PRO A 20 2.78 24.02 -31.33
CA PRO A 20 3.68 22.88 -31.46
C PRO A 20 3.57 22.08 -30.16
N GLY A 21 2.52 21.27 -30.06
CA GLY A 21 2.38 20.23 -29.07
C GLY A 21 3.21 19.03 -29.51
N ASP A 22 4.53 19.25 -29.70
CA ASP A 22 5.47 18.19 -29.40
C ASP A 22 5.24 17.90 -27.92
N VAL A 23 4.35 16.93 -27.65
CA VAL A 23 4.47 16.14 -26.44
C VAL A 23 5.75 15.35 -26.66
N THR A 24 6.90 16.04 -26.54
CA THR A 24 8.11 15.43 -26.05
C THR A 24 7.65 14.74 -24.80
N THR A 25 7.39 13.43 -24.94
CA THR A 25 7.43 12.50 -23.85
C THR A 25 8.75 12.86 -23.20
N THR A 26 8.68 13.62 -22.11
CA THR A 26 9.82 13.87 -21.26
C THR A 26 10.16 12.46 -20.81
N GLN A 27 11.03 11.79 -21.57
CA GLN A 27 11.73 10.62 -21.13
C GLN A 27 12.47 11.16 -19.93
N SER A 28 11.80 11.04 -18.78
CA SER A 28 12.30 11.37 -17.48
C SER A 28 13.64 10.67 -17.46
N GLN A 29 14.72 11.44 -17.63
CA GLN A 29 16.05 10.89 -17.81
C GLN A 29 16.26 10.03 -16.59
N VAL A 30 16.23 8.72 -16.83
CA VAL A 30 16.33 7.72 -15.78
C VAL A 30 17.72 7.93 -15.23
N LEU A 31 17.80 8.58 -14.06
CA LEU A 31 19.07 8.77 -13.39
C LEU A 31 19.69 7.37 -13.27
N PRO A 32 20.85 7.12 -13.88
CA PRO A 32 21.47 5.82 -13.79
C PRO A 32 21.59 5.47 -12.31
N THR A 33 21.33 4.21 -11.96
CA THR A 33 21.47 3.68 -10.58
C THR A 33 22.93 3.70 -10.08
N GLY A 34 23.81 4.42 -10.77
CA GLY A 34 25.21 4.61 -10.50
C GLY A 34 25.45 5.05 -9.06
N ASN A 35 26.14 4.17 -8.35
CA ASN A 35 26.86 4.41 -7.11
C ASN A 35 26.13 5.26 -6.06
N ARG A 36 24.86 4.96 -5.81
CA ARG A 36 24.17 5.54 -4.64
C ARG A 36 24.80 4.96 -3.38
N THR A 37 25.53 5.79 -2.65
CA THR A 37 26.07 5.44 -1.34
C THR A 37 24.92 5.05 -0.41
N LYS A 38 24.86 3.76 -0.04
CA LYS A 38 23.89 3.28 0.94
C LYS A 38 24.19 3.90 2.30
N LEU A 39 23.15 4.08 3.11
CA LEU A 39 23.34 4.52 4.50
C LEU A 39 24.10 3.42 5.25
N TRP A 40 24.93 3.82 6.23
CA TRP A 40 25.82 2.92 6.97
C TRP A 40 25.11 1.69 7.61
N HIS A 41 23.83 1.84 7.96
CA HIS A 41 23.00 0.80 8.57
C HIS A 41 22.32 -0.12 7.55
N CYS A 42 22.38 0.19 6.25
CA CYS A 42 21.82 -0.64 5.19
C CYS A 42 22.81 -1.75 4.81
N ARG A 43 22.28 -2.89 4.38
CA ARG A 43 23.00 -4.02 3.80
C ARG A 43 23.48 -3.70 2.40
N ASP A 44 24.73 -4.04 2.10
CA ASP A 44 25.35 -3.75 0.81
C ASP A 44 24.97 -4.78 -0.27
N ASP A 45 24.63 -6.00 0.13
CA ASP A 45 24.26 -7.12 -0.74
C ASP A 45 22.82 -7.07 -1.28
N LEU A 46 21.95 -6.25 -0.68
CA LEU A 46 20.54 -6.17 -1.06
C LEU A 46 20.18 -4.85 -1.73
N PRO A 47 19.32 -4.86 -2.76
CA PRO A 47 18.80 -3.63 -3.33
C PRO A 47 18.16 -2.73 -2.26
N GLY A 48 18.42 -1.42 -2.30
CA GLY A 48 17.78 -0.41 -1.42
C GLY A 48 18.38 -0.36 -0.01
N CYS A 49 17.57 0.05 0.99
CA CYS A 49 18.02 0.08 2.38
C CYS A 49 17.38 -1.02 3.24
N CYS A 50 17.99 -2.20 3.25
CA CYS A 50 17.65 -3.26 4.19
C CYS A 50 18.52 -3.15 5.45
N PRO A 51 17.96 -3.03 6.68
CA PRO A 51 18.78 -2.81 7.86
C PRO A 51 19.67 -4.01 8.16
N LYS A 52 20.94 -3.77 8.50
CA LYS A 52 21.89 -4.79 8.99
C LYS A 52 21.41 -5.43 10.29
N LEU A 53 20.84 -4.63 11.17
CA LEU A 53 20.24 -5.07 12.42
C LEU A 53 18.73 -4.84 12.37
N LEU A 54 17.96 -5.90 12.22
CA LEU A 54 16.50 -5.84 12.21
C LEU A 54 15.95 -5.88 13.65
N LYS A 55 15.05 -4.94 13.97
CA LYS A 55 14.24 -4.99 15.20
C LYS A 55 12.74 -4.86 14.92
N GLN A 56 12.38 -4.24 13.80
CA GLN A 56 11.00 -3.93 13.46
C GLN A 56 10.78 -3.94 11.95
N VAL A 57 9.56 -4.25 11.52
CA VAL A 57 9.08 -3.99 10.17
C VAL A 57 8.06 -2.86 10.20
N PHE A 58 8.22 -1.89 9.29
CA PHE A 58 7.19 -0.91 8.95
C PHE A 58 6.66 -1.24 7.55
N PHE A 59 5.39 -1.64 7.50
CA PHE A 59 4.68 -1.91 6.26
C PHE A 59 3.75 -0.74 5.92
N LEU A 60 4.08 0.00 4.87
CA LEU A 60 3.23 1.04 4.33
C LEU A 60 2.03 0.38 3.62
N HIS A 61 0.91 0.26 4.33
CA HIS A 61 -0.29 -0.40 3.82
C HIS A 61 -1.14 0.58 3.00
N ILE A 62 -0.86 0.62 1.69
CA ILE A 62 -1.69 1.33 0.72
C ILE A 62 -2.93 0.47 0.38
N GLU A 63 -4.10 1.08 0.36
CA GLU A 63 -5.34 0.35 0.13
C GLU A 63 -5.36 -0.32 -1.24
N LYS A 64 -5.84 -1.56 -1.24
CA LYS A 64 -6.10 -2.37 -2.43
C LYS A 64 -4.85 -2.85 -3.16
N THR A 65 -3.71 -2.86 -2.49
CA THR A 65 -2.45 -3.43 -2.98
C THR A 65 -2.12 -4.80 -2.35
N GLY A 66 -3.15 -5.53 -1.87
CA GLY A 66 -2.96 -6.84 -1.23
C GLY A 66 -2.41 -6.78 0.19
N GLY A 67 -2.54 -5.63 0.86
CA GLY A 67 -1.95 -5.43 2.18
C GLY A 67 -2.50 -6.35 3.27
N THR A 68 -3.76 -6.82 3.20
CA THR A 68 -4.29 -7.82 4.16
C THR A 68 -3.52 -9.13 4.10
N ALA A 69 -3.32 -9.68 2.90
CA ALA A 69 -2.54 -10.91 2.69
C ALA A 69 -1.07 -10.71 3.10
N THR A 70 -0.48 -9.59 2.69
CA THR A 70 0.91 -9.22 3.00
C THR A 70 1.15 -9.08 4.50
N ARG A 71 0.24 -8.42 5.21
CA ARG A 71 0.31 -8.26 6.67
C ARG A 71 0.22 -9.62 7.38
N ARG A 72 -0.66 -10.53 6.92
CA ARG A 72 -0.75 -11.89 7.48
C ARG A 72 0.56 -12.65 7.28
N ALA A 73 1.12 -12.61 6.07
CA ALA A 73 2.41 -13.22 5.76
C ALA A 73 3.56 -12.61 6.59
N MET A 74 3.60 -11.28 6.74
CA MET A 74 4.58 -10.59 7.60
C MET A 74 4.45 -11.00 9.07
N ARG A 75 3.23 -11.12 9.61
CA ARG A 75 3.03 -11.58 11.00
C ARG A 75 3.56 -12.99 11.19
N SER A 76 3.26 -13.89 10.26
CA SER A 76 3.76 -15.27 10.28
C SER A 76 5.29 -15.31 10.20
N ALA A 77 5.89 -14.65 9.21
CA ALA A 77 7.35 -14.58 9.06
C ALA A 77 8.04 -13.95 10.28
N LEU A 78 7.46 -12.89 10.86
CA LEU A 78 8.00 -12.25 12.06
C LEU A 78 7.90 -13.15 13.29
N ALA A 79 6.88 -13.99 13.41
CA ALA A 79 6.82 -14.98 14.48
C ALA A 79 7.98 -15.99 14.39
N GLU A 80 8.36 -16.40 13.18
CA GLU A 80 9.50 -17.30 12.95
C GLU A 80 10.86 -16.64 13.29
N VAL A 81 11.07 -15.37 12.91
CA VAL A 81 12.34 -14.68 13.22
C VAL A 81 12.42 -14.07 14.61
N ARG A 82 11.30 -13.94 15.33
CA ARG A 82 11.22 -13.26 16.64
C ARG A 82 12.31 -13.71 17.63
N PRO A 83 12.62 -15.01 17.80
CA PRO A 83 13.69 -15.44 18.70
C PRO A 83 15.05 -14.81 18.38
N ARG A 84 15.34 -14.57 17.09
CA ARG A 84 16.59 -13.96 16.62
C ARG A 84 16.59 -12.44 16.75
N LEU A 85 15.42 -11.80 16.72
CA LEU A 85 15.31 -10.35 16.83
C LEU A 85 15.53 -9.85 18.28
N GLY A 86 15.62 -10.75 19.26
CA GLY A 86 15.89 -10.40 20.67
C GLY A 86 14.80 -9.54 21.29
N GLY A 87 13.55 -9.72 20.88
CA GLY A 87 12.41 -8.96 21.40
C GLY A 87 11.10 -9.74 21.29
N GLY A 88 10.31 -9.74 22.37
CA GLY A 88 8.98 -10.35 22.45
C GLY A 88 7.85 -9.53 21.81
N GLY A 89 8.17 -8.55 20.95
CA GLY A 89 7.21 -7.56 20.47
C GLY A 89 6.05 -8.17 19.70
N ALA A 90 4.83 -7.84 20.11
CA ALA A 90 3.62 -8.12 19.35
C ALA A 90 3.58 -7.26 18.07
N PRO A 91 2.79 -7.64 17.06
CA PRO A 91 2.36 -6.70 16.05
C PRO A 91 1.62 -5.54 16.75
N CYS A 92 2.07 -4.31 16.56
CA CYS A 92 1.25 -3.17 16.96
C CYS A 92 0.13 -3.08 15.92
N ALA A 93 -1.08 -3.47 16.35
CA ALA A 93 -2.26 -3.23 15.54
C ALA A 93 -2.45 -1.73 15.32
N TYR A 94 -3.29 -1.44 14.32
CA TYR A 94 -3.69 -0.12 13.84
C TYR A 94 -3.52 1.01 14.84
N LEU A 95 -2.85 2.06 14.40
CA LEU A 95 -2.80 3.31 15.14
C LEU A 95 -4.21 3.87 15.31
N GLU A 96 -4.44 4.50 16.46
CA GLU A 96 -5.74 5.03 16.91
C GLU A 96 -6.36 6.02 15.91
N HIS A 97 -5.52 6.72 15.17
CA HIS A 97 -5.94 7.63 14.11
C HIS A 97 -5.44 7.07 12.79
N THR A 98 -6.29 7.04 11.77
CA THR A 98 -5.93 6.58 10.43
C THR A 98 -5.93 7.76 9.46
N ALA A 99 -5.16 7.69 8.36
CA ALA A 99 -5.19 8.78 7.37
C ALA A 99 -6.54 8.90 6.63
N TYR A 100 -7.48 7.99 6.86
CA TYR A 100 -8.87 8.11 6.37
C TYR A 100 -9.56 9.40 6.87
N ASP A 101 -9.18 9.90 8.04
CA ASP A 101 -9.78 11.10 8.62
C ASP A 101 -9.35 12.40 7.92
N CYS A 102 -8.42 12.31 6.97
CA CYS A 102 -7.97 13.45 6.18
C CYS A 102 -8.80 13.68 4.92
N HIS A 103 -10.05 13.20 4.90
CA HIS A 103 -10.97 13.56 3.83
C HIS A 103 -11.21 15.07 3.86
N PRO A 104 -10.95 15.80 2.77
CA PRO A 104 -11.88 16.87 2.41
C PRO A 104 -13.18 16.13 2.09
N ALA A 105 -13.96 15.81 3.12
CA ALA A 105 -15.35 15.45 2.90
C ALA A 105 -15.92 16.71 2.23
N MET A 106 -16.23 16.65 0.94
CA MET A 106 -16.63 17.80 0.12
C MET A 106 -17.89 18.51 0.64
N ASP A 107 -18.55 17.87 1.60
CA ASP A 107 -19.64 18.37 2.44
C ASP A 107 -19.17 19.25 3.61
N ARG A 108 -17.86 19.45 3.80
CA ARG A 108 -17.27 20.45 4.69
C ARG A 108 -16.22 21.26 3.92
N PRO A 109 -16.21 22.61 4.03
CA PRO A 109 -15.12 23.42 3.49
C PRO A 109 -13.79 22.86 3.98
N GLN A 110 -12.76 22.88 3.12
CA GLN A 110 -11.41 22.40 3.47
C GLN A 110 -11.01 22.99 4.82
N GLN A 111 -11.07 22.17 5.87
CA GLN A 111 -10.65 22.60 7.18
C GLN A 111 -9.13 22.79 7.09
N PRO A 112 -8.57 23.95 7.48
CA PRO A 112 -7.11 24.17 7.54
C PRO A 112 -6.41 23.19 8.49
N GLU A 113 -7.20 22.47 9.27
CA GLU A 113 -6.90 21.35 10.14
C GLU A 113 -6.72 20.01 9.38
N CYS A 114 -6.23 20.02 8.15
CA CYS A 114 -6.00 18.77 7.44
C CYS A 114 -4.85 17.98 8.12
N ASN A 115 -5.12 16.72 8.52
CA ASN A 115 -4.14 15.76 9.06
C ASN A 115 -3.45 16.14 10.39
N TRP A 116 -3.91 17.18 11.10
CA TRP A 116 -3.25 17.60 12.35
C TRP A 116 -3.27 16.52 13.44
N ARG A 117 -4.34 15.72 13.52
CA ARG A 117 -4.43 14.62 14.51
C ARG A 117 -3.35 13.58 14.32
N ASN A 118 -3.09 13.18 13.07
CA ASN A 118 -2.00 12.25 12.80
C ASN A 118 -0.64 12.91 13.05
N ARG A 119 -0.45 14.19 12.71
CA ARG A 119 0.80 14.92 13.00
C ARG A 119 1.05 15.09 14.49
N ALA A 120 0.00 15.38 15.27
CA ALA A 120 0.06 15.42 16.73
C ALA A 120 0.41 14.03 17.28
N TYR A 121 -0.24 12.98 16.78
CA TYR A 121 0.12 11.60 17.14
C TYR A 121 1.58 11.26 16.80
N TYR A 122 2.07 11.63 15.61
CA TYR A 122 3.47 11.44 15.22
C TYR A 122 4.40 12.14 16.21
N ARG A 123 4.15 13.42 16.51
CA ARG A 123 4.96 14.24 17.42
C ARG A 123 4.93 13.75 18.86
N ASP A 124 3.75 13.39 19.38
CA ASP A 124 3.53 13.17 20.80
C ASP A 124 3.73 11.70 21.21
N TRP A 125 3.61 10.77 20.26
CA TRP A 125 3.67 9.32 20.51
C TRP A 125 4.82 8.62 19.76
N VAL A 126 5.02 8.92 18.47
CA VAL A 126 6.00 8.20 17.64
C VAL A 126 7.41 8.77 17.84
N THR A 127 7.58 10.09 17.69
CA THR A 127 8.87 10.81 17.84
C THR A 127 9.56 10.57 19.18
N PRO A 128 8.87 10.58 20.35
CA PRO A 128 9.51 10.33 21.63
C PRO A 128 9.75 8.84 21.90
N GLY A 129 9.46 8.00 20.91
CA GLY A 129 9.66 6.56 20.94
C GLY A 129 8.64 5.79 21.76
N ARG A 130 7.54 6.42 22.22
CA ARG A 130 6.53 5.78 23.10
C ARG A 130 5.90 4.57 22.42
N HIS A 131 5.67 4.67 21.12
CA HIS A 131 5.20 3.57 20.25
C HIS A 131 6.12 2.33 20.29
N PHE A 132 7.43 2.51 20.50
CA PHE A 132 8.42 1.43 20.47
C PHE A 132 8.90 0.98 21.87
N ARG A 133 8.49 1.66 22.95
CA ARG A 133 8.99 1.39 24.31
C ARG A 133 8.73 -0.06 24.72
N GLY A 134 9.77 -0.71 25.25
CA GLY A 134 9.74 -2.08 25.74
C GLY A 134 9.89 -3.14 24.64
N GLY A 135 10.30 -2.78 23.42
CA GLY A 135 10.42 -3.74 22.31
C GLY A 135 9.08 -4.36 21.92
N ARG A 136 7.96 -3.73 22.30
CA ARG A 136 6.59 -4.24 22.15
C ARG A 136 6.11 -4.28 20.70
N CYS A 137 6.80 -3.59 19.79
CA CYS A 137 6.37 -3.43 18.41
C CYS A 137 7.33 -4.08 17.41
N SER A 138 6.97 -5.26 16.91
CA SER A 138 7.75 -5.93 15.85
C SER A 138 7.24 -5.62 14.44
N LEU A 139 5.95 -5.28 14.31
CA LEU A 139 5.32 -4.89 13.04
C LEU A 139 4.47 -3.65 13.27
N THR A 140 4.69 -2.61 12.49
CA THR A 140 3.77 -1.48 12.33
C THR A 140 3.21 -1.52 10.92
N SER A 141 1.90 -1.69 10.80
CA SER A 141 1.19 -1.73 9.53
C SER A 141 -0.08 -0.92 9.69
N ALA A 142 -0.17 0.20 9.00
CA ALA A 142 -1.35 1.05 9.09
C ALA A 142 -1.55 1.87 7.81
N HIS A 143 -2.75 2.39 7.63
CA HIS A 143 -3.11 3.27 6.51
C HIS A 143 -2.64 4.70 6.79
N HIS A 144 -1.34 4.85 7.01
CA HIS A 144 -0.66 6.14 7.08
C HIS A 144 0.20 6.33 5.83
N ASP A 145 0.67 7.53 5.65
CA ASP A 145 1.69 7.85 4.67
C ASP A 145 3.10 7.64 5.24
N HIS A 146 4.11 7.81 4.39
CA HIS A 146 5.51 7.66 4.76
C HIS A 146 5.95 8.62 5.88
N ALA A 147 5.24 9.72 6.13
CA ALA A 147 5.62 10.67 7.17
C ALA A 147 5.53 10.06 8.57
N LEU A 148 4.72 9.02 8.77
CA LEU A 148 4.73 8.24 10.01
C LEU A 148 6.11 7.62 10.26
N PHE A 149 6.74 7.02 9.25
CA PHE A 149 8.09 6.49 9.37
C PHE A 149 9.10 7.62 9.62
N GLU A 150 8.92 8.78 9.01
CA GLU A 150 9.80 9.93 9.26
C GLU A 150 9.73 10.43 10.71
N ALA A 151 8.66 10.16 11.43
CA ALA A 151 8.56 10.46 12.85
C ALA A 151 9.28 9.42 13.74
N PHE A 152 9.81 8.33 13.21
CA PHE A 152 10.50 7.33 14.04
C PHE A 152 11.79 7.93 14.63
N PRO A 153 12.14 7.63 15.90
CA PRO A 153 13.43 8.02 16.46
C PRO A 153 14.59 7.51 15.59
N PRO A 154 15.72 8.22 15.49
CA PRO A 154 16.85 7.81 14.64
C PRO A 154 17.34 6.37 14.90
N GLY A 155 17.42 5.97 16.17
CA GLY A 155 17.80 4.61 16.55
C GLY A 155 16.76 3.54 16.19
N ALA A 156 15.49 3.90 16.01
CA ALA A 156 14.46 2.99 15.49
C ALA A 156 14.53 2.92 13.96
N LYS A 157 14.67 4.07 13.27
CA LYS A 157 14.78 4.15 11.79
C LYS A 157 15.86 3.22 11.25
N GLY A 158 17.07 3.27 11.79
CA GLY A 158 18.19 2.45 11.33
C GLY A 158 18.04 0.93 11.54
N ARG A 159 17.03 0.50 12.31
CA ARG A 159 16.74 -0.91 12.62
C ARG A 159 15.35 -1.36 12.15
N THR A 160 14.69 -0.52 11.35
CA THR A 160 13.36 -0.79 10.82
C THR A 160 13.47 -1.18 9.35
N LEU A 161 12.95 -2.35 9.00
CA LEU A 161 12.77 -2.75 7.60
C LEU A 161 11.54 -2.05 7.04
N LEU A 162 11.73 -1.32 5.95
CA LEU A 162 10.65 -0.68 5.21
C LEU A 162 10.12 -1.62 4.13
N ALA A 163 8.80 -1.85 4.16
CA ALA A 163 8.10 -2.64 3.16
C ALA A 163 6.89 -1.87 2.61
N VAL A 164 6.61 -2.00 1.32
CA VAL A 164 5.42 -1.49 0.66
C VAL A 164 4.99 -2.46 -0.43
N ASN A 165 3.69 -2.61 -0.64
CA ASN A 165 3.16 -3.26 -1.84
C ASN A 165 2.42 -2.23 -2.68
N LEU A 166 2.68 -2.28 -3.98
CA LEU A 166 2.05 -1.47 -5.00
C LEU A 166 1.22 -2.34 -5.94
N ARG A 167 0.33 -1.72 -6.69
CA ARG A 167 -0.55 -2.36 -7.67
C ARG A 167 -0.66 -1.47 -8.90
N GLU A 168 -0.93 -2.07 -10.05
CA GLU A 168 -1.25 -1.32 -11.26
C GLU A 168 -2.35 -0.27 -10.94
N PRO A 169 -2.13 1.02 -11.24
CA PRO A 169 -2.96 2.11 -10.73
C PRO A 169 -4.45 2.02 -11.09
N VAL A 170 -4.79 1.61 -12.31
CA VAL A 170 -6.18 1.46 -12.76
C VAL A 170 -6.85 0.34 -11.97
N ALA A 171 -6.22 -0.84 -11.90
CA ALA A 171 -6.70 -2.00 -11.16
C ALA A 171 -6.88 -1.70 -9.66
N ARG A 172 -5.98 -0.89 -9.08
CA ARG A 172 -6.09 -0.42 -7.69
C ARG A 172 -7.31 0.47 -7.50
N THR A 173 -7.53 1.42 -8.40
CA THR A 173 -8.67 2.36 -8.34
C THR A 173 -10.01 1.63 -8.53
N VAL A 174 -10.12 0.73 -9.50
CA VAL A 174 -11.31 -0.11 -9.71
C VAL A 174 -11.60 -1.00 -8.49
N SER A 175 -10.58 -1.65 -7.94
CA SER A 175 -10.69 -2.45 -6.71
C SER A 175 -11.17 -1.61 -5.51
N HIS A 176 -10.71 -0.36 -5.41
CA HIS A 176 -11.14 0.56 -4.36
C HIS A 176 -12.61 0.97 -4.54
N TYR A 177 -13.00 1.33 -5.76
CA TYR A 177 -14.38 1.63 -6.12
C TYR A 177 -15.33 0.49 -5.75
N HIS A 178 -15.02 -0.75 -6.15
CA HIS A 178 -15.89 -1.88 -5.85
C HIS A 178 -15.98 -2.20 -4.36
N MET A 179 -14.90 -2.02 -3.60
CA MET A 179 -15.01 -2.12 -2.15
C MET A 179 -15.97 -1.07 -1.58
N LEU A 180 -15.88 0.18 -2.02
CA LEU A 180 -16.75 1.26 -1.52
C LEU A 180 -18.21 1.10 -1.97
N ARG A 181 -18.44 0.53 -3.16
CA ARG A 181 -19.78 0.22 -3.65
C ARG A 181 -20.52 -0.76 -2.73
N ARG A 182 -19.82 -1.72 -2.11
CA ARG A 182 -20.40 -2.64 -1.09
C ARG A 182 -20.93 -1.91 0.14
N PHE A 183 -20.47 -0.69 0.39
CA PHE A 183 -20.91 0.18 1.48
C PHE A 183 -21.80 1.34 0.99
N ASN A 184 -22.30 1.26 -0.25
CA ASN A 184 -23.08 2.31 -0.91
C ASN A 184 -22.39 3.70 -0.87
N ALA A 185 -21.05 3.73 -0.86
CA ALA A 185 -20.28 4.98 -0.72
C ALA A 185 -19.92 5.62 -2.06
N THR A 186 -20.32 5.01 -3.18
CA THR A 186 -20.07 5.46 -4.56
C THR A 186 -21.31 6.05 -5.23
N GLY A 187 -22.51 5.82 -4.66
CA GLY A 187 -23.77 5.99 -5.40
C GLY A 187 -23.81 5.10 -6.65
N ASP A 188 -24.51 5.58 -7.67
CA ASP A 188 -24.68 4.88 -8.96
C ASP A 188 -23.55 5.15 -9.97
N ALA A 189 -22.53 5.93 -9.58
CA ALA A 189 -21.44 6.30 -10.46
C ALA A 189 -20.66 5.07 -10.97
N SER A 190 -20.17 5.12 -12.22
CA SER A 190 -19.22 4.13 -12.72
C SER A 190 -17.85 4.24 -12.03
N ALA A 191 -16.96 3.25 -12.20
CA ALA A 191 -15.60 3.34 -11.64
C ALA A 191 -14.81 4.53 -12.20
N ALA A 192 -14.93 4.80 -13.50
CA ALA A 192 -14.30 5.95 -14.15
C ALA A 192 -14.93 7.27 -13.70
N GLU A 193 -16.26 7.36 -13.66
CA GLU A 193 -16.94 8.55 -13.16
C GLU A 193 -16.54 8.85 -11.70
N TYR A 194 -16.47 7.82 -10.86
CA TYR A 194 -16.04 7.94 -9.48
C TYR A 194 -14.57 8.38 -9.37
N GLY A 195 -13.66 7.76 -10.12
CA GLY A 195 -12.23 8.07 -10.04
C GLY A 195 -11.82 9.40 -10.69
N VAL A 196 -12.52 9.79 -11.77
CA VAL A 196 -12.14 10.92 -12.63
C VAL A 196 -12.96 12.17 -12.35
N ARG A 197 -14.26 12.06 -12.05
CA ARG A 197 -15.15 13.24 -11.95
C ARG A 197 -15.68 13.47 -10.55
N ASN A 198 -15.96 12.41 -9.79
CA ASN A 198 -16.48 12.53 -8.44
C ASN A 198 -15.38 13.04 -7.48
N PRO A 199 -15.53 14.21 -6.83
CA PRO A 199 -14.47 14.76 -5.99
C PRO A 199 -14.14 13.89 -4.76
N ARG A 200 -15.14 13.19 -4.20
CA ARG A 200 -14.91 12.21 -3.12
C ARG A 200 -14.05 11.06 -3.63
N GLY A 201 -14.33 10.55 -4.83
CA GLY A 201 -13.53 9.49 -5.44
C GLY A 201 -12.12 9.94 -5.82
N GLN A 202 -11.96 11.12 -6.40
CA GLN A 202 -10.65 11.72 -6.67
C GLN A 202 -9.82 11.82 -5.38
N SER A 203 -10.38 12.37 -4.29
CA SER A 203 -9.66 12.51 -3.01
C SER A 203 -9.11 11.19 -2.47
N ARG A 204 -9.81 10.08 -2.77
CA ARG A 204 -9.53 8.72 -2.30
C ARG A 204 -8.67 7.90 -3.26
N THR A 205 -8.59 8.29 -4.52
CA THR A 205 -8.00 7.41 -5.56
C THR A 205 -6.92 8.08 -6.38
N ARG A 206 -7.03 9.37 -6.66
CA ARG A 206 -6.12 10.12 -7.52
C ARG A 206 -4.71 10.17 -6.96
N ASN A 207 -3.76 9.60 -7.71
CA ASN A 207 -2.32 9.52 -7.40
C ASN A 207 -2.05 9.03 -5.96
N LYS A 208 -2.87 8.09 -5.50
CA LYS A 208 -2.88 7.67 -4.10
C LYS A 208 -1.57 7.02 -3.68
N GLN A 209 -1.01 6.14 -4.51
CA GLN A 209 0.22 5.43 -4.17
C GLN A 209 1.39 6.41 -4.04
N ALA A 210 1.52 7.34 -4.97
CA ALA A 210 2.52 8.39 -4.95
C ALA A 210 2.35 9.33 -3.76
N ARG A 211 1.13 9.79 -3.47
CA ARG A 211 0.84 10.65 -2.30
C ARG A 211 1.17 9.97 -0.96
N MET A 212 0.78 8.70 -0.79
CA MET A 212 1.11 7.94 0.43
C MET A 212 2.61 7.71 0.57
N LEU A 213 3.29 7.34 -0.51
CA LEU A 213 4.73 7.12 -0.48
C LEU A 213 5.51 8.43 -0.29
N ALA A 214 4.99 9.54 -0.80
CA ALA A 214 5.53 10.89 -0.58
C ALA A 214 5.31 11.42 0.84
N GLY A 215 4.58 10.73 1.73
CA GLY A 215 4.37 11.23 3.10
C GLY A 215 3.47 12.46 3.18
N ASP A 216 2.72 12.72 2.11
CA ASP A 216 1.92 13.92 1.91
C ASP A 216 0.49 13.52 1.51
N PHE A 217 -0.06 12.49 2.15
CA PHE A 217 -1.24 11.84 1.60
C PHE A 217 -2.40 12.82 1.42
N CYS A 218 -2.64 13.74 2.35
CA CYS A 218 -3.70 14.74 2.18
C CYS A 218 -3.24 16.19 2.20
N CYS A 219 -2.16 16.50 2.92
CA CYS A 219 -1.79 17.87 3.19
C CYS A 219 -0.34 17.98 3.67
N VAL A 220 0.26 19.12 3.35
CA VAL A 220 1.59 19.53 3.76
C VAL A 220 1.48 20.84 4.50
N ASN A 221 1.98 20.86 5.73
CA ASN A 221 1.95 22.04 6.60
C ASN A 221 0.53 22.63 6.80
N GLY A 222 -0.49 21.76 6.91
CA GLY A 222 -1.90 22.16 7.09
C GLY A 222 -2.64 22.49 5.79
N THR A 223 -1.92 22.69 4.68
CA THR A 223 -2.52 23.00 3.38
C THR A 223 -2.83 21.73 2.59
N ALA A 224 -4.04 21.64 2.03
CA ALA A 224 -4.42 20.57 1.13
C ALA A 224 -3.45 20.49 -0.06
N MET A 225 -2.93 19.30 -0.31
CA MET A 225 -1.99 19.09 -1.41
C MET A 225 -2.73 18.93 -2.74
N PRO A 226 -2.36 19.68 -3.79
CA PRO A 226 -2.83 19.39 -5.15
C PRO A 226 -2.46 17.96 -5.55
N TYR A 227 -3.43 17.19 -6.04
CA TYR A 227 -3.22 15.77 -6.34
C TYR A 227 -2.24 15.50 -7.47
N ASP A 228 -1.99 16.50 -8.32
CA ASP A 228 -1.13 16.43 -9.49
C ASP A 228 0.16 17.25 -9.34
N ASP A 229 0.52 17.67 -8.11
CA ASP A 229 1.80 18.33 -7.86
C ASP A 229 2.95 17.42 -8.32
N PRO A 230 3.76 17.82 -9.33
CA PRO A 230 4.85 17.00 -9.84
C PRO A 230 5.90 16.67 -8.78
N GLY A 231 6.05 17.53 -7.76
CA GLY A 231 6.94 17.28 -6.63
C GLY A 231 6.58 16.03 -5.82
N ILE A 232 5.33 15.55 -5.90
CA ILE A 232 4.91 14.29 -5.26
C ILE A 232 5.69 13.11 -5.82
N LEU A 233 5.83 13.03 -7.16
CA LEU A 233 6.50 11.92 -7.80
C LEU A 233 7.99 11.89 -7.43
N ASP A 234 8.67 13.03 -7.45
CA ASP A 234 10.08 13.14 -7.06
C ASP A 234 10.30 12.66 -5.61
N ARG A 235 9.41 13.10 -4.72
CA ARG A 235 9.44 12.73 -3.29
C ARG A 235 9.11 11.25 -3.06
N ALA A 236 8.15 10.71 -3.82
CA ALA A 236 7.79 9.30 -3.76
C ALA A 236 8.92 8.41 -4.30
N ALA A 237 9.53 8.77 -5.43
CA ALA A 237 10.64 8.05 -6.05
C ALA A 237 11.85 7.97 -5.11
N LYS A 238 12.30 9.11 -4.56
CA LYS A 238 13.40 9.16 -3.58
C LYS A 238 13.14 8.30 -2.35
N ARG A 239 11.88 8.19 -1.93
CA ARG A 239 11.50 7.35 -0.79
C ARG A 239 11.40 5.89 -1.16
N LEU A 240 10.90 5.55 -2.35
CA LEU A 240 10.85 4.18 -2.85
C LEU A 240 12.22 3.50 -2.79
N ASP A 241 13.29 4.25 -3.08
CA ASP A 241 14.68 3.78 -3.01
C ASP A 241 15.11 3.34 -1.60
N ARG A 242 14.48 3.88 -0.56
CA ARG A 242 14.73 3.53 0.84
C ARG A 242 14.00 2.26 1.25
N TYR A 243 12.98 1.83 0.51
CA TYR A 243 12.26 0.61 0.82
C TYR A 243 13.13 -0.62 0.55
N CYS A 244 13.29 -1.43 1.59
CA CYS A 244 13.98 -2.70 1.50
C CYS A 244 13.17 -3.73 0.71
N VAL A 245 11.86 -3.75 0.93
CA VAL A 245 10.90 -4.62 0.23
C VAL A 245 9.91 -3.74 -0.53
N VAL A 246 9.87 -3.90 -1.85
CA VAL A 246 8.86 -3.29 -2.72
C VAL A 246 8.19 -4.47 -3.39
N GLY A 247 6.93 -4.72 -3.05
CA GLY A 247 6.14 -5.79 -3.63
C GLY A 247 5.19 -5.27 -4.70
N LEU A 248 4.78 -6.17 -5.60
CA LEU A 248 3.75 -5.92 -6.60
C LEU A 248 2.60 -6.89 -6.35
N MET A 249 1.38 -6.37 -6.30
CA MET A 249 0.18 -7.19 -6.09
C MET A 249 0.00 -8.26 -7.18
N GLU A 250 0.39 -7.93 -8.40
CA GLU A 250 0.38 -8.80 -9.58
C GLU A 250 1.36 -9.97 -9.47
N ARG A 251 2.36 -9.88 -8.58
CA ARG A 251 3.38 -10.90 -8.30
C ARG A 251 3.52 -11.06 -6.78
N LEU A 252 2.39 -11.22 -6.10
CA LEU A 252 2.35 -11.24 -4.64
C LEU A 252 3.20 -12.38 -4.07
N ASP A 253 3.15 -13.58 -4.65
CA ASP A 253 3.89 -14.73 -4.13
C ASP A 253 5.41 -14.51 -4.18
N GLU A 254 5.91 -13.94 -5.28
CA GLU A 254 7.31 -13.53 -5.42
C GLU A 254 7.67 -12.39 -4.44
N SER A 255 6.75 -11.45 -4.22
CA SER A 255 6.92 -10.38 -3.22
C SER A 255 7.06 -10.94 -1.80
N LEU A 256 6.27 -11.97 -1.46
CA LEU A 256 6.32 -12.65 -0.16
C LEU A 256 7.57 -13.53 -0.04
N ALA A 257 8.00 -14.18 -1.12
CA ALA A 257 9.26 -14.93 -1.15
C ALA A 257 10.46 -14.00 -0.88
N TYR A 258 10.49 -12.82 -1.52
CA TYR A 258 11.54 -11.83 -1.29
C TYR A 258 11.53 -11.29 0.14
N LEU A 259 10.36 -11.04 0.73
CA LEU A 259 10.27 -10.68 2.14
C LEU A 259 10.93 -11.75 3.03
N ARG A 260 10.63 -13.04 2.82
CA ARG A 260 11.24 -14.13 3.59
C ARG A 260 12.75 -14.21 3.39
N PHE A 261 13.22 -14.07 2.14
CA PHE A 261 14.65 -14.02 1.82
C PHE A 261 15.37 -12.91 2.60
N VAL A 262 14.84 -11.68 2.59
CA VAL A 262 15.43 -10.55 3.33
C VAL A 262 15.45 -10.81 4.84
N LEU A 263 14.42 -11.48 5.37
CA LEU A 263 14.33 -11.87 6.77
C LEU A 263 15.24 -13.07 7.14
N GLY A 264 15.96 -13.66 6.18
CA GLY A 264 16.80 -14.83 6.40
C GLY A 264 16.00 -16.09 6.75
N LEU A 265 14.76 -16.17 6.26
CA LEU A 265 13.89 -17.34 6.41
C LEU A 265 14.00 -18.25 5.21
N PRO A 266 13.88 -19.57 5.38
CA PRO A 266 13.82 -20.50 4.26
C PRO A 266 12.60 -20.20 3.38
N PRO A 267 12.67 -20.57 2.08
CA PRO A 267 11.53 -20.48 1.17
C PRO A 267 10.34 -21.24 1.76
N LEU A 268 9.13 -20.78 1.47
CA LEU A 268 7.95 -21.59 1.78
C LEU A 268 8.03 -22.87 0.95
N GLN A 269 7.94 -24.02 1.61
CA GLN A 269 7.79 -25.26 0.89
C GLN A 269 6.43 -25.21 0.17
N PRO A 270 6.36 -25.60 -1.12
CA PRO A 270 5.07 -25.82 -1.73
C PRO A 270 4.30 -26.84 -0.87
N PRO A 271 2.97 -26.72 -0.73
CA PRO A 271 2.20 -27.73 -0.04
C PRO A 271 2.57 -29.07 -0.66
N SER A 272 3.04 -29.99 0.18
CA SER A 272 3.45 -31.32 -0.28
C SER A 272 2.31 -31.86 -1.12
N THR A 273 2.57 -32.21 -2.38
CA THR A 273 1.61 -32.91 -3.24
C THR A 273 1.44 -34.34 -2.77
N ALA A 274 1.53 -34.60 -1.47
CA ALA A 274 1.27 -35.87 -0.85
C ALA A 274 -0.03 -36.38 -1.46
N THR A 275 0.13 -37.37 -2.34
CA THR A 275 -0.97 -38.02 -3.04
C THR A 275 -1.96 -38.38 -1.95
N PRO A 276 -3.21 -37.88 -2.00
CA PRO A 276 -4.18 -38.20 -0.97
C PRO A 276 -4.31 -39.72 -0.95
N THR A 277 -3.69 -40.35 0.04
CA THR A 277 -3.70 -41.79 0.19
C THR A 277 -5.09 -42.17 0.69
N GLY A 278 -6.01 -42.31 -0.27
CA GLY A 278 -7.12 -43.27 -0.27
C GLY A 278 -8.07 -43.32 0.92
N GLY A 279 -8.19 -42.28 1.74
CA GLY A 279 -9.18 -42.22 2.81
C GLY A 279 -10.36 -41.33 2.43
N PRO A 280 -11.62 -41.82 2.41
CA PRO A 280 -12.79 -40.95 2.26
C PRO A 280 -12.99 -40.17 3.56
N THR A 281 -12.27 -39.06 3.73
CA THR A 281 -12.54 -38.07 4.78
C THR A 281 -13.15 -36.84 4.16
N THR A 282 -14.38 -36.52 4.58
CA THR A 282 -15.07 -35.27 4.26
C THR A 282 -14.18 -34.08 4.62
N PRO A 283 -13.86 -33.17 3.67
CA PRO A 283 -12.96 -32.06 3.92
C PRO A 283 -13.62 -31.02 4.85
N THR A 284 -12.95 -30.71 5.97
CA THR A 284 -13.31 -29.58 6.82
C THR A 284 -12.69 -28.28 6.28
N VAL A 285 -13.51 -27.24 6.13
CA VAL A 285 -13.27 -26.00 5.36
C VAL A 285 -12.23 -25.03 5.97
N ASN A 286 -11.44 -25.44 6.98
CA ASN A 286 -10.60 -24.49 7.74
C ASN A 286 -9.13 -24.35 7.28
N ASP A 287 -8.64 -25.16 6.33
CA ASP A 287 -7.19 -25.20 6.00
C ASP A 287 -6.78 -24.54 4.67
N SER A 288 -7.69 -23.89 3.94
CA SER A 288 -7.45 -23.53 2.53
C SER A 288 -6.88 -22.13 2.25
N ALA A 289 -6.61 -21.29 3.26
CA ALA A 289 -6.20 -19.89 3.00
C ALA A 289 -4.69 -19.69 2.71
N ALA A 290 -3.88 -20.75 2.76
CA ALA A 290 -2.44 -20.71 2.48
C ALA A 290 -1.97 -21.69 1.39
N ALA A 291 -2.89 -22.42 0.76
CA ALA A 291 -2.54 -23.41 -0.25
C ALA A 291 -2.47 -22.80 -1.67
N ALA A 292 -1.25 -22.75 -2.20
CA ALA A 292 -0.82 -22.78 -3.60
C ALA A 292 -1.57 -21.93 -4.64
N PHE A 293 -0.87 -20.92 -5.18
CA PHE A 293 -1.04 -20.52 -6.57
C PHE A 293 0.33 -20.34 -7.22
N VAL A 294 0.69 -21.25 -8.12
CA VAL A 294 1.86 -21.17 -8.96
C VAL A 294 1.38 -20.76 -10.35
N ILE A 295 1.70 -19.54 -10.79
CA ILE A 295 1.42 -19.10 -12.17
C ILE A 295 2.70 -19.29 -12.98
N GLU A 296 2.76 -20.37 -13.75
CA GLU A 296 3.82 -20.61 -14.73
C GLU A 296 3.57 -19.77 -16.00
N GLY A 297 4.60 -19.09 -16.52
CA GLY A 297 4.51 -18.39 -17.81
C GLY A 297 5.54 -17.27 -18.01
N ALA A 298 5.74 -16.89 -19.28
CA ALA A 298 6.60 -15.76 -19.66
C ALA A 298 6.09 -14.44 -19.02
N PRO A 299 6.93 -13.40 -18.83
CA PRO A 299 6.53 -12.13 -18.20
C PRO A 299 5.23 -11.50 -18.75
N GLY A 300 5.00 -11.58 -20.06
CA GLY A 300 3.76 -11.11 -20.70
C GLY A 300 2.51 -11.96 -20.40
N GLN A 301 2.69 -13.27 -20.21
CA GLN A 301 1.63 -14.19 -19.79
C GLN A 301 1.30 -14.00 -18.30
N ARG A 302 2.32 -13.74 -17.46
CA ARG A 302 2.14 -13.40 -16.03
C ARG A 302 1.37 -12.10 -15.84
N ARG A 303 1.58 -11.08 -16.68
CA ARG A 303 0.77 -9.85 -16.67
C ARG A 303 -0.70 -10.12 -16.99
N ARG A 304 -1.00 -10.94 -18.00
CA ARG A 304 -2.39 -11.35 -18.32
C ARG A 304 -3.00 -12.20 -17.21
N ALA A 305 -2.25 -13.16 -16.68
CA ALA A 305 -2.69 -14.02 -15.59
C ALA A 305 -2.93 -13.24 -14.28
N ALA A 306 -2.15 -12.19 -13.99
CA ALA A 306 -2.38 -11.31 -12.85
C ALA A 306 -3.62 -10.42 -13.03
N LEU A 307 -3.89 -9.94 -14.25
CA LEU A 307 -5.14 -9.26 -14.58
C LEU A 307 -6.35 -10.20 -14.45
N GLU A 308 -6.19 -11.45 -14.89
CA GLU A 308 -7.19 -12.52 -14.76
C GLU A 308 -7.39 -12.95 -13.29
N LEU A 309 -6.33 -13.00 -12.49
CA LEU A 309 -6.42 -13.26 -11.04
C LEU A 309 -7.09 -12.10 -10.30
N ASN A 310 -6.88 -10.86 -10.75
CA ASN A 310 -7.63 -9.71 -10.26
C ASN A 310 -9.12 -9.79 -10.62
N ARG A 311 -9.46 -10.37 -11.77
CA ARG A 311 -10.83 -10.74 -12.15
C ARG A 311 -11.40 -11.77 -11.16
N GLN A 312 -10.68 -12.87 -10.92
CA GLN A 312 -11.10 -13.95 -10.01
C GLN A 312 -11.19 -13.54 -8.53
N ARG A 313 -10.36 -12.60 -8.05
CA ARG A 313 -10.48 -12.05 -6.68
C ARG A 313 -11.66 -11.09 -6.51
N GLY A 314 -12.22 -10.58 -7.59
CA GLY A 314 -13.57 -10.00 -7.58
C GLY A 314 -14.64 -11.02 -7.21
N GLU A 315 -14.38 -12.31 -7.50
CA GLU A 315 -15.33 -13.42 -7.38
C GLU A 315 -15.23 -14.19 -6.04
N GLY A 316 -14.09 -14.14 -5.31
CA GLY A 316 -13.84 -15.01 -4.14
C GLY A 316 -13.72 -14.34 -2.75
N GLY A 317 -13.99 -13.05 -2.63
CA GLY A 317 -13.86 -12.33 -1.36
C GLY A 317 -15.06 -12.54 -0.43
N GLU A 318 -15.10 -13.68 0.29
CA GLU A 318 -16.10 -13.98 1.30
C GLU A 318 -16.18 -12.87 2.37
N ALA A 319 -17.39 -12.37 2.60
CA ALA A 319 -17.68 -11.29 3.53
C ALA A 319 -17.63 -11.79 4.98
N ARG A 320 -16.45 -11.86 5.58
CA ARG A 320 -16.33 -11.64 7.03
C ARG A 320 -16.14 -10.14 7.24
N GLY A 321 -17.16 -9.50 7.80
CA GLY A 321 -17.07 -8.13 8.26
C GLY A 321 -15.82 -7.97 9.13
N GLU A 322 -14.97 -7.00 8.80
CA GLU A 322 -13.79 -6.63 9.58
C GLU A 322 -14.21 -5.91 10.88
N GLY A 323 -14.97 -6.62 11.71
CA GLY A 323 -15.29 -6.28 13.09
C GLY A 323 -14.51 -7.18 14.05
N GLU A 324 -13.17 -7.17 13.97
CA GLU A 324 -12.36 -7.61 15.11
C GLU A 324 -12.43 -6.50 16.17
N GLY A 325 -13.49 -6.53 16.97
CA GLY A 325 -13.54 -5.80 18.22
C GLY A 325 -12.55 -6.41 19.20
N ASN A 326 -11.35 -5.84 19.29
CA ASN A 326 -10.49 -6.06 20.44
C ASN A 326 -11.11 -5.34 21.64
N GLY A 327 -11.86 -6.09 22.44
CA GLY A 327 -12.19 -5.71 23.80
C GLY A 327 -10.93 -5.78 24.66
N GLU A 328 -10.08 -4.76 24.60
CA GLU A 328 -9.15 -4.45 25.68
C GLU A 328 -9.68 -3.20 26.38
N GLN A 329 -10.23 -3.42 27.58
CA GLN A 329 -10.51 -2.35 28.52
C GLN A 329 -9.17 -1.71 28.92
N GLY A 330 -8.79 -0.65 28.23
CA GLY A 330 -7.73 0.24 28.66
C GLY A 330 -8.15 0.92 29.95
N THR A 331 -7.55 0.51 31.07
CA THR A 331 -7.61 1.24 32.33
C THR A 331 -7.00 2.62 32.11
N ALA A 332 -7.86 3.65 32.18
CA ALA A 332 -7.45 5.03 32.14
C ALA A 332 -6.59 5.35 33.37
N LEU A 333 -5.28 5.52 33.18
CA LEU A 333 -4.46 6.22 34.15
C LEU A 333 -4.82 7.71 34.08
N GLN A 334 -5.61 8.16 35.05
CA GLN A 334 -5.84 9.56 35.35
C GLN A 334 -4.50 10.21 35.72
N ALA A 335 -3.97 11.06 34.84
CA ALA A 335 -3.00 12.06 35.23
C ALA A 335 -3.75 13.32 35.69
N GLN A 336 -3.66 13.63 36.97
CA GLN A 336 -4.11 14.91 37.53
C GLN A 336 -3.21 16.05 37.03
N PRO A 337 -3.74 17.23 36.70
CA PRO A 337 -2.92 18.39 36.40
C PRO A 337 -2.54 19.14 37.69
N ALA A 338 -1.24 19.44 37.83
CA ALA A 338 -0.76 20.41 38.81
C ALA A 338 -1.02 21.85 38.30
N LYS A 339 -1.78 22.60 39.09
CA LYS A 339 -1.77 24.08 39.21
C LYS A 339 -0.35 24.53 39.62
N ALA A 340 0.19 25.72 39.35
CA ALA A 340 -0.29 27.00 38.81
C ALA A 340 0.94 27.93 38.58
N VAL A 341 0.64 29.18 38.16
CA VAL A 341 1.48 30.41 38.15
C VAL A 341 2.32 30.58 36.87
N SER A 342 2.28 31.67 36.09
CA SER A 342 1.85 33.08 36.30
C SER A 342 1.36 33.74 34.99
N ASP A 343 0.65 34.84 35.18
CA ASP A 343 0.06 35.80 34.26
C ASP A 343 1.03 36.41 33.22
N GLU A 344 0.51 36.83 32.05
CA GLU A 344 0.23 38.25 31.70
C GLU A 344 0.20 38.51 30.15
N VAL A 345 -0.69 39.42 29.75
CA VAL A 345 -0.79 40.18 28.48
C VAL A 345 -1.40 39.52 27.21
N ALA A 346 -2.69 39.84 26.95
CA ALA A 346 -3.14 40.69 25.82
C ALA A 346 -4.63 40.43 25.50
N ALA A 347 -5.50 41.32 25.98
CA ALA A 347 -6.90 41.42 25.57
C ALA A 347 -7.06 42.56 24.58
N ALA A 348 -7.63 42.28 23.40
CA ALA A 348 -8.33 43.28 22.58
C ALA A 348 -9.34 42.60 21.63
N ALA A 349 -10.59 43.08 21.71
CA ALA A 349 -11.70 42.95 20.75
C ALA A 349 -12.36 41.56 20.60
N ALA A 350 -13.68 41.38 20.63
CA ALA A 350 -14.79 42.31 20.60
C ALA A 350 -16.04 41.71 21.28
N VAL A 351 -16.79 42.61 21.90
CA VAL A 351 -18.17 42.45 22.35
C VAL A 351 -19.10 42.45 21.15
N ALA A 352 -20.05 41.50 21.12
CA ALA A 352 -21.48 41.68 20.83
C ALA A 352 -22.07 40.48 20.07
N ALA A 353 -22.84 39.64 20.77
CA ALA A 353 -24.29 39.56 20.54
C ALA A 353 -24.90 38.41 21.37
N SER A 354 -25.83 38.84 22.21
CA SER A 354 -26.84 38.07 22.94
C SER A 354 -27.57 37.01 22.11
N GLY A 355 -27.95 35.90 22.76
CA GLY A 355 -29.01 35.05 22.25
C GLY A 355 -29.09 33.72 23.00
N GLY A 356 -29.82 33.69 24.10
CA GLY A 356 -30.12 32.45 24.81
C GLY A 356 -31.05 31.53 24.02
N GLY A 357 -31.08 30.27 24.43
CA GLY A 357 -32.19 29.36 24.11
C GLY A 357 -31.75 28.02 23.51
N GLY A 358 -32.05 26.95 24.25
CA GLY A 358 -32.40 25.67 23.64
C GLY A 358 -31.29 24.65 23.53
N ALA A 359 -31.10 23.87 24.60
CA ALA A 359 -30.52 22.54 24.50
C ALA A 359 -31.40 21.65 23.61
N ALA A 360 -31.03 21.47 22.35
CA ALA A 360 -31.58 20.44 21.48
C ALA A 360 -30.62 19.25 21.45
N ALA A 361 -30.95 18.22 22.22
CA ALA A 361 -30.36 16.90 22.10
C ALA A 361 -30.64 16.34 20.70
N GLN A 362 -29.67 16.45 19.79
CA GLN A 362 -29.69 15.70 18.53
C GLN A 362 -29.36 14.23 18.83
N GLY A 363 -30.40 13.49 19.20
CA GLY A 363 -30.40 12.04 19.14
C GLY A 363 -30.13 11.61 17.70
N ARG A 364 -28.94 11.06 17.44
CA ARG A 364 -28.65 10.31 16.21
C ARG A 364 -29.55 9.08 16.20
N ARG A 365 -30.72 9.20 15.57
CA ARG A 365 -31.50 8.03 15.15
C ARG A 365 -30.66 7.28 14.13
N LYS A 366 -30.14 6.13 14.55
CA LYS A 366 -29.58 5.10 13.69
C LYS A 366 -30.73 4.67 12.76
N ALA A 367 -30.78 5.21 11.54
CA ALA A 367 -31.73 4.74 10.55
C ALA A 367 -31.44 3.26 10.32
N ALA A 368 -32.37 2.40 10.76
CA ALA A 368 -32.34 0.99 10.45
C ALA A 368 -32.48 0.88 8.92
N ALA A 369 -31.38 0.55 8.25
CA ALA A 369 -31.42 0.17 6.85
C ALA A 369 -32.37 -1.03 6.73
N ALA A 370 -33.40 -0.89 5.88
CA ALA A 370 -34.32 -1.97 5.60
C ALA A 370 -33.54 -3.22 5.14
N PRO A 371 -33.97 -4.43 5.53
CA PRO A 371 -33.33 -5.66 5.10
C PRO A 371 -33.46 -5.78 3.57
N HIS A 372 -32.33 -5.72 2.88
CA HIS A 372 -32.26 -6.05 1.46
C HIS A 372 -32.46 -7.57 1.35
N GLU A 373 -33.68 -7.99 0.99
CA GLU A 373 -33.99 -9.40 0.79
C GLU A 373 -33.23 -9.93 -0.45
N GLY A 374 -32.22 -10.77 -0.17
CA GLY A 374 -32.12 -12.12 -0.74
C GLY A 374 -32.10 -12.28 -2.25
N GLY A 375 -31.03 -11.84 -2.91
CA GLY A 375 -30.59 -12.40 -4.19
C GLY A 375 -29.32 -13.21 -3.99
N ALA A 376 -29.40 -14.54 -4.10
CA ALA A 376 -28.27 -15.43 -3.94
C ALA A 376 -27.17 -15.16 -5.00
N ASP A 377 -25.96 -14.95 -4.51
CA ASP A 377 -24.67 -15.31 -5.13
C ASP A 377 -24.41 -14.89 -6.59
N ALA A 378 -24.85 -13.70 -6.98
CA ALA A 378 -24.28 -13.03 -8.15
C ALA A 378 -22.88 -12.52 -7.79
N ARG A 379 -21.89 -13.42 -7.74
CA ARG A 379 -20.47 -13.04 -7.72
C ARG A 379 -20.29 -12.05 -8.85
N HIS A 380 -20.06 -10.78 -8.49
CA HIS A 380 -19.97 -9.72 -9.47
C HIS A 380 -18.74 -9.97 -10.34
N ASN A 381 -18.96 -10.64 -11.47
CA ASN A 381 -17.98 -10.77 -12.52
C ASN A 381 -17.85 -9.37 -13.12
N TYR A 382 -16.87 -8.61 -12.61
CA TYR A 382 -16.57 -7.30 -13.15
C TYR A 382 -16.05 -7.54 -14.56
N GLY A 383 -16.92 -7.31 -15.55
CA GLY A 383 -16.56 -7.41 -16.95
C GLY A 383 -15.34 -6.54 -17.27
N PRO A 384 -14.68 -6.76 -18.42
CA PRO A 384 -13.56 -5.92 -18.84
C PRO A 384 -13.99 -4.45 -18.82
N LEU A 385 -13.13 -3.60 -18.26
CA LEU A 385 -13.35 -2.16 -18.27
C LEU A 385 -13.29 -1.65 -19.72
N ASP A 386 -14.17 -0.70 -20.07
CA ASP A 386 -14.09 -0.03 -21.35
C ASP A 386 -12.69 0.59 -21.54
N PRO A 387 -12.04 0.46 -22.72
CA PRO A 387 -10.70 1.00 -22.94
C PRO A 387 -10.59 2.50 -22.70
N ALA A 388 -11.62 3.29 -23.01
CA ALA A 388 -11.62 4.73 -22.78
C ALA A 388 -11.71 5.05 -21.27
N ASP A 389 -12.51 4.28 -20.53
CA ASP A 389 -12.58 4.39 -19.06
C ASP A 389 -11.24 4.00 -18.41
N ALA A 390 -10.59 2.95 -18.91
CA ALA A 390 -9.28 2.53 -18.45
C ALA A 390 -8.22 3.63 -18.68
N GLN A 391 -8.23 4.24 -19.87
CA GLN A 391 -7.33 5.34 -20.19
C GLN A 391 -7.61 6.57 -19.33
N ALA A 392 -8.87 6.97 -19.14
CA ALA A 392 -9.23 8.11 -18.31
C ALA A 392 -8.81 7.92 -16.84
N LEU A 393 -8.93 6.70 -16.31
CA LEU A 393 -8.40 6.34 -14.99
C LEU A 393 -6.88 6.40 -14.93
N ALA A 394 -6.19 5.95 -15.98
CA ALA A 394 -4.73 6.03 -16.06
C ALA A 394 -4.23 7.48 -16.10
N ASP A 395 -4.87 8.34 -16.90
CA ASP A 395 -4.55 9.76 -17.03
C ASP A 395 -4.78 10.50 -15.70
N ALA A 396 -5.90 10.23 -15.02
CA ALA A 396 -6.15 10.78 -13.68
C ALA A 396 -5.13 10.29 -12.64
N ASN A 397 -4.44 9.18 -12.88
CA ASN A 397 -3.45 8.58 -11.98
C ASN A 397 -2.03 8.58 -12.56
N GLN A 398 -1.70 9.59 -13.38
CA GLN A 398 -0.44 9.62 -14.12
C GLN A 398 0.82 9.53 -13.23
N LEU A 399 0.80 10.09 -12.01
CA LEU A 399 1.94 10.00 -11.10
C LEU A 399 2.07 8.57 -10.54
N ASP A 400 0.96 7.91 -10.24
CA ASP A 400 0.96 6.51 -9.82
C ASP A 400 1.44 5.59 -10.97
N VAL A 401 1.09 5.87 -12.23
CA VAL A 401 1.58 5.12 -13.40
C VAL A 401 3.10 5.20 -13.50
N GLN A 402 3.66 6.41 -13.39
CA GLN A 402 5.10 6.62 -13.42
C GLN A 402 5.80 5.94 -12.23
N LEU A 403 5.28 6.12 -11.01
CA LEU A 403 5.81 5.47 -9.81
C LEU A 403 5.77 3.95 -9.92
N TYR A 404 4.67 3.39 -10.44
CA TYR A 404 4.52 1.96 -10.63
C TYR A 404 5.57 1.41 -11.61
N GLY A 405 5.86 2.15 -12.69
CA GLY A 405 6.98 1.81 -13.59
C GLY A 405 8.35 1.79 -12.88
N MET A 406 8.59 2.72 -11.95
CA MET A 406 9.80 2.71 -11.11
C MET A 406 9.82 1.49 -10.16
N ALA A 407 8.67 1.18 -9.55
CA ALA A 407 8.52 0.05 -8.65
C ALA A 407 8.71 -1.30 -9.35
N VAL A 408 8.26 -1.45 -10.60
CA VAL A 408 8.50 -2.66 -11.39
C VAL A 408 10.00 -2.88 -11.59
N ARG A 409 10.75 -1.85 -12.01
CA ARG A 409 12.22 -1.97 -12.15
C ARG A 409 12.88 -2.36 -10.84
N ARG A 410 12.47 -1.69 -9.75
CA ARG A 410 12.95 -1.97 -8.40
C ARG A 410 12.68 -3.40 -7.96
N PHE A 411 11.49 -3.90 -8.28
CA PHE A 411 11.09 -5.28 -8.01
C PHE A 411 11.96 -6.29 -8.77
N GLU A 412 12.26 -6.02 -10.05
CA GLU A 412 13.14 -6.92 -10.83
C GLU A 412 14.57 -6.96 -10.27
N GLU A 413 15.11 -5.83 -9.79
CA GLU A 413 16.40 -5.80 -9.07
C GLU A 413 16.37 -6.69 -7.82
N GLN A 414 15.27 -6.64 -7.06
CA GLN A 414 15.06 -7.47 -5.87
C GLN A 414 15.02 -8.96 -6.24
N MET A 415 14.28 -9.33 -7.29
CA MET A 415 14.23 -10.72 -7.76
C MET A 415 15.58 -11.19 -8.31
N ALA A 416 16.35 -10.32 -8.96
CA ALA A 416 17.69 -10.62 -9.45
C ALA A 416 18.66 -10.87 -8.28
N ALA A 417 18.66 -10.01 -7.26
CA ALA A 417 19.51 -10.18 -6.08
C ALA A 417 19.18 -11.46 -5.29
N MET A 418 17.90 -11.76 -5.13
CA MET A 418 17.45 -13.00 -4.48
C MET A 418 17.89 -14.26 -5.25
N ARG A 419 17.77 -14.25 -6.58
CA ARG A 419 18.26 -15.34 -7.43
C ARG A 419 19.78 -15.47 -7.40
N ALA A 420 20.51 -14.36 -7.43
CA ALA A 420 21.97 -14.34 -7.33
C ALA A 420 22.47 -14.93 -6.00
N ALA A 421 21.68 -14.79 -4.93
CA ALA A 421 21.93 -15.42 -3.64
C ALA A 421 21.52 -16.92 -3.58
N GLY A 422 21.06 -17.51 -4.69
CA GLY A 422 20.64 -18.92 -4.76
C GLY A 422 19.33 -19.22 -4.03
N TYR A 423 18.51 -18.21 -3.71
CA TYR A 423 17.24 -18.43 -3.03
C TYR A 423 16.20 -18.93 -4.04
N PRO A 424 15.56 -20.10 -3.80
CA PRO A 424 14.65 -20.68 -4.75
C PRO A 424 13.34 -19.87 -4.82
N VAL A 425 12.85 -19.66 -6.04
CA VAL A 425 11.59 -18.96 -6.31
C VAL A 425 10.57 -19.99 -6.77
N ALA A 426 9.56 -20.23 -5.96
CA ALA A 426 8.45 -21.12 -6.33
C ALA A 426 7.79 -20.61 -7.62
N GLY A 427 7.65 -21.47 -8.63
CA GLY A 427 7.02 -21.14 -9.91
C GLY A 427 7.94 -20.53 -10.98
N GLY A 428 9.22 -20.34 -10.67
CA GLY A 428 10.22 -20.12 -11.70
C GLY A 428 10.56 -21.47 -12.33
N GLY A 429 9.77 -21.91 -13.31
CA GLY A 429 10.19 -22.92 -14.29
C GLY A 429 11.36 -22.39 -15.09
N GLY A 430 12.52 -22.24 -14.44
CA GLY A 430 13.79 -22.13 -15.13
C GLY A 430 14.03 -23.45 -15.87
N PRO A 431 14.74 -23.43 -17.01
CA PRO A 431 15.15 -24.66 -17.66
C PRO A 431 15.93 -25.45 -16.62
N VAL A 432 15.39 -26.60 -16.25
CA VAL A 432 16.15 -27.57 -15.47
C VAL A 432 17.27 -27.99 -16.40
N ASP A 433 18.47 -27.46 -16.19
CA ASP A 433 19.67 -27.98 -16.85
C ASP A 433 19.88 -29.41 -16.35
N LEU A 434 19.20 -30.35 -17.01
CA LEU A 434 19.37 -31.80 -16.85
C LEU A 434 20.74 -32.28 -17.37
N ALA A 435 21.61 -31.36 -17.79
CA ALA A 435 22.92 -31.66 -18.35
C ALA A 435 24.05 -31.26 -17.39
N SER A 436 24.24 -31.99 -16.29
CA SER A 436 25.57 -32.16 -15.66
C SER A 436 25.68 -33.23 -14.56
N SER A 437 24.73 -34.16 -14.41
CA SER A 437 24.95 -35.36 -13.58
C SER A 437 25.36 -36.55 -14.44
N SER A 438 26.51 -36.46 -15.10
CA SER A 438 27.14 -37.61 -15.76
C SER A 438 28.52 -37.88 -15.17
N GLY A 439 28.60 -38.98 -14.41
CA GLY A 439 29.83 -39.71 -14.09
C GLY A 439 30.44 -39.40 -12.73
N SER A 440 30.91 -40.36 -11.94
CA SER A 440 30.96 -41.82 -12.06
C SER A 440 31.44 -42.34 -10.70
N SER A 441 30.58 -43.04 -9.96
CA SER A 441 30.99 -43.85 -8.82
C SER A 441 31.20 -45.28 -9.31
N SER A 442 32.45 -45.64 -9.52
CA SER A 442 32.88 -47.03 -9.66
C SER A 442 34.00 -47.27 -8.64
N LYS A 443 33.60 -47.71 -7.44
CA LYS A 443 34.51 -48.41 -6.52
C LYS A 443 34.50 -49.89 -6.92
N PRO A 444 35.64 -50.49 -7.28
CA PRO A 444 35.74 -51.93 -7.39
C PRO A 444 35.82 -52.53 -5.98
N HIS A 445 34.92 -53.47 -5.68
CA HIS A 445 35.16 -54.48 -4.66
C HIS A 445 36.19 -55.47 -5.20
N GLY A 446 37.41 -55.42 -4.67
CA GLY A 446 38.41 -56.46 -4.82
C GLY A 446 38.88 -56.87 -3.44
N GLY A 447 38.41 -58.02 -2.96
CA GLY A 447 38.90 -58.63 -1.75
C GLY A 447 40.24 -59.34 -1.96
N THR A 448 40.96 -59.56 -0.87
CA THR A 448 41.87 -60.69 -0.71
C THR A 448 41.96 -61.06 0.77
N ARG A 449 42.18 -62.36 0.97
CA ARG A 449 42.29 -63.12 2.22
C ARG A 449 43.28 -62.57 3.23
#